data_AF-A0A7S3SRC4-F1
#
_entry.id   AF-A0A7S3SRC4-F1
#
_cell.length_a   1.000
_cell.length_b   1.000
_cell.length_c   1.000
_cell.angle_alpha   90.00
_cell.angle_beta   90.00
_cell.angle_gamma   90.00
#
_symmetry.space_group_name_H-M   'P 1'
#
loop_
_entity.id
_entity.type
_entity.pdbx_description
1 polymer ?
#
loop_
_entity_poly.entity_id
_entity_poly.type
_entity_poly.pdbx_seq_one_letter_code
_entity_poly.pdbx_strand_id
1 'polypeptide(L)'
;RASVLAMATRGRAVAASLLCALCWTEGLRVGVRCAGRGESRCAAPQLRGADIPEVVLGKARLALATKRTVGDEDEMRILWQTFKKCYPNEQMAIEAAEKNSNVFNPQLNSPTKISGTFAQLVQRFGKKGAQDLIMRNPGILICSPRSLEKETNESIIKAADLIETLDANKPLLRFIARTTGLFLIVAITYGIIAKNAGPDVDVGQLIFDRYVGTYMEYLK
;
A
#
# COMPACT_ATOMS: atom_id res chain seq x y z
N ARG A 1 5.86 -6.32 -47.28
CA ARG A 1 5.00 -5.18 -46.83
C ARG A 1 3.82 -5.62 -45.95
N ALA A 2 3.05 -6.65 -46.30
CA ALA A 2 1.95 -7.16 -45.45
C ALA A 2 2.40 -7.68 -44.06
N SER A 3 3.56 -8.34 -43.97
CA SER A 3 4.09 -8.89 -42.72
C SER A 3 4.57 -7.81 -41.73
N VAL A 4 5.02 -6.66 -42.23
CA VAL A 4 5.46 -5.52 -41.41
C VAL A 4 4.27 -4.79 -40.79
N LEU A 5 3.15 -4.67 -41.53
CA LEU A 5 1.90 -4.12 -40.99
C LEU A 5 1.27 -5.02 -39.90
N ALA A 6 1.36 -6.34 -40.05
CA ALA A 6 0.85 -7.30 -39.06
C ALA A 6 1.70 -7.37 -37.76
N MET A 7 3.00 -7.05 -37.84
CA MET A 7 3.87 -6.90 -36.66
C MET A 7 3.59 -5.61 -35.89
N ALA A 8 3.31 -4.51 -36.60
CA ALA A 8 3.00 -3.22 -35.99
C ALA A 8 1.71 -3.24 -35.15
N THR A 9 0.72 -4.06 -35.52
CA THR A 9 -0.54 -4.19 -34.78
C THR A 9 -0.40 -5.02 -33.50
N ARG A 10 0.43 -6.08 -33.50
CA ARG A 10 0.70 -6.89 -32.29
C ARG A 10 1.51 -6.11 -31.23
N GLY A 11 2.47 -5.29 -31.67
CA GLY A 11 3.24 -4.43 -30.76
C GLY A 11 2.39 -3.37 -30.05
N ARG A 12 1.37 -2.82 -30.72
CA ARG A 12 0.44 -1.84 -30.13
C ARG A 12 -0.46 -2.45 -29.06
N ALA A 13 -0.91 -3.68 -29.25
CA ALA A 13 -1.74 -4.39 -28.26
C ALA A 13 -0.98 -4.68 -26.96
N VAL A 14 0.29 -5.08 -27.06
CA VAL A 14 1.14 -5.34 -25.88
C VAL A 14 1.47 -4.04 -25.14
N ALA A 15 1.78 -2.96 -25.87
CA ALA A 15 2.02 -1.65 -25.27
C ALA A 15 0.78 -1.08 -24.55
N ALA A 16 -0.42 -1.24 -25.13
CA ALA A 16 -1.67 -0.82 -24.50
C ALA A 16 -1.98 -1.61 -23.21
N SER A 17 -1.69 -2.91 -23.19
CA SER A 17 -1.86 -3.75 -22.00
C SER A 17 -0.86 -3.39 -20.88
N LEU A 18 0.38 -3.04 -21.22
CA LEU A 18 1.39 -2.59 -20.26
C LEU A 18 1.06 -1.19 -19.70
N LEU A 19 0.55 -0.28 -20.51
CA LEU A 19 0.05 1.04 -20.07
C LEU A 19 -1.17 0.91 -19.13
N CYS A 20 -2.09 -0.01 -19.42
CA CYS A 20 -3.21 -0.34 -18.52
C CYS A 20 -2.73 -0.91 -17.18
N ALA A 21 -1.70 -1.77 -17.19
CA ALA A 21 -1.11 -2.33 -15.97
C ALA A 21 -0.43 -1.25 -15.11
N LEU A 22 0.26 -0.28 -15.73
CA LEU A 22 0.86 0.85 -15.04
C LEU A 22 -0.20 1.79 -14.43
N CYS A 23 -1.30 2.06 -15.15
CA CYS A 23 -2.44 2.82 -14.61
C CYS A 23 -3.09 2.15 -13.38
N TRP A 24 -3.11 0.81 -13.31
CA TRP A 24 -3.65 0.09 -12.16
C TRP A 24 -2.83 0.30 -10.89
N THR A 25 -1.51 0.48 -11.01
CA THR A 25 -0.61 0.65 -9.84
C THR A 25 -0.65 2.04 -9.22
N GLU A 26 -1.17 3.05 -9.93
CA GLU A 26 -1.17 4.45 -9.48
C GLU A 26 -2.40 4.84 -8.64
N GLY A 27 -3.39 3.95 -8.45
CA GLY A 27 -4.63 4.31 -7.75
C GLY A 27 -5.39 5.47 -8.42
N LEU A 28 -5.08 5.75 -9.70
CA LEU A 28 -5.87 6.63 -10.55
C LEU A 28 -7.26 6.00 -10.65
N ARG A 29 -8.21 6.58 -9.92
CA ARG A 29 -9.64 6.29 -10.05
C ARG A 29 -10.07 6.73 -11.45
N VAL A 30 -9.79 5.91 -12.47
CA VAL A 30 -10.55 5.97 -13.71
C VAL A 30 -11.96 5.59 -13.28
N GLY A 31 -12.83 6.58 -13.20
CA GLY A 31 -14.24 6.39 -12.89
C GLY A 31 -14.87 5.52 -13.96
N VAL A 32 -14.76 4.19 -13.80
CA VAL A 32 -15.55 3.24 -14.55
C VAL A 32 -16.98 3.48 -14.08
N ARG A 33 -17.68 4.31 -14.85
CA ARG A 33 -19.11 4.55 -14.69
C ARG A 33 -19.77 3.23 -15.06
N CYS A 34 -20.06 2.40 -14.05
CA CYS A 34 -20.85 1.19 -14.20
C CYS A 34 -22.25 1.60 -14.66
N ALA A 35 -22.46 1.66 -15.96
CA ALA A 35 -23.76 1.87 -16.57
C ALA A 35 -24.54 0.55 -16.52
N GLY A 36 -25.54 0.50 -15.65
CA GLY A 36 -26.71 -0.36 -15.81
C GLY A 36 -26.62 -1.78 -15.26
N ARG A 37 -27.21 -1.98 -14.07
CA ARG A 37 -28.34 -2.90 -13.85
C ARG A 37 -28.75 -2.96 -12.38
N GLY A 38 -30.05 -2.72 -12.13
CA GLY A 38 -30.80 -3.29 -11.01
C GLY A 38 -30.31 -2.93 -9.61
N GLU A 39 -30.77 -1.78 -9.12
CA GLU A 39 -30.56 -1.26 -7.78
C GLU A 39 -31.38 -2.06 -6.74
N SER A 40 -31.07 -3.35 -6.55
CA SER A 40 -31.54 -4.11 -5.39
C SER A 40 -30.74 -3.65 -4.18
N ARG A 41 -31.25 -2.62 -3.52
CA ARG A 41 -30.69 -2.02 -2.30
C ARG A 41 -30.70 -3.03 -1.16
N CYS A 42 -29.66 -3.86 -1.06
CA CYS A 42 -29.14 -4.24 0.25
C CYS A 42 -28.59 -2.94 0.86
N ALA A 43 -29.46 -2.19 1.52
CA ALA A 43 -29.04 -1.05 2.32
C ALA A 43 -28.07 -1.61 3.37
N ALA A 44 -26.77 -1.45 3.11
CA ALA A 44 -25.74 -1.71 4.09
C ALA A 44 -26.16 -0.94 5.35
N PRO A 45 -26.24 -1.59 6.53
CA PRO A 45 -26.65 -0.92 7.75
C PRO A 45 -25.75 0.31 7.93
N GLN A 46 -26.33 1.50 7.76
CA GLN A 46 -25.63 2.74 8.03
C GLN A 46 -25.48 2.81 9.54
N LEU A 47 -24.33 2.35 10.05
CA LEU A 47 -23.92 2.57 11.43
C LEU A 47 -23.70 4.08 11.64
N ARG A 48 -24.81 4.81 11.81
CA ARG A 48 -24.82 6.20 12.28
C ARG A 48 -24.47 6.19 13.77
N GLY A 49 -23.18 6.29 14.05
CA GLY A 49 -22.64 6.40 15.40
C GLY A 49 -21.15 6.65 15.33
N ALA A 50 -20.79 7.93 15.31
CA ALA A 50 -19.48 8.49 15.01
C ALA A 50 -18.42 8.20 16.09
N ASP A 51 -17.77 7.04 16.02
CA ASP A 51 -16.60 6.76 16.89
C ASP A 51 -15.28 6.69 16.13
N ILE A 52 -15.30 6.28 14.85
CA ILE A 52 -14.09 6.14 14.03
C ILE A 52 -14.03 7.29 13.03
N PRO A 53 -12.94 8.07 13.00
CA PRO A 53 -12.76 9.11 11.98
C PRO A 53 -12.81 8.51 10.57
N GLU A 54 -13.51 9.17 9.64
CA GLU A 54 -13.74 8.66 8.29
C GLU A 54 -12.44 8.34 7.54
N VAL A 55 -11.37 9.10 7.82
CA VAL A 55 -10.04 8.85 7.23
C VAL A 55 -9.47 7.49 7.65
N VAL A 56 -9.65 7.13 8.93
CA VAL A 56 -9.21 5.84 9.47
C VAL A 56 -10.10 4.72 8.93
N LEU A 57 -11.41 4.93 8.96
CA LEU A 57 -12.40 3.96 8.49
C LEU A 57 -12.22 3.65 7.00
N GLY A 58 -11.99 4.66 6.17
CA GLY A 58 -11.76 4.49 4.73
C GLY A 58 -10.55 3.62 4.41
N LYS A 59 -9.44 3.80 5.14
CA LYS A 59 -8.22 2.98 4.97
C LYS A 59 -8.42 1.56 5.51
N ALA A 60 -9.03 1.40 6.68
CA ALA A 60 -9.33 0.08 7.24
C ALA A 60 -10.27 -0.72 6.32
N ARG A 61 -11.29 -0.05 5.78
CA ARG A 61 -12.21 -0.60 4.77
C ARG A 61 -11.51 -1.06 3.50
N LEU A 62 -10.47 -0.36 3.07
CA LEU A 62 -9.65 -0.74 1.92
C LEU A 62 -8.80 -1.98 2.24
N ALA A 63 -8.22 -2.03 3.44
CA ALA A 63 -7.44 -3.20 3.89
C ALA A 63 -8.29 -4.48 3.97
N LEU A 64 -9.58 -4.35 4.30
CA LEU A 64 -10.54 -5.46 4.38
C LEU A 64 -11.27 -5.77 3.07
N ALA A 65 -10.99 -5.07 1.97
CA ALA A 65 -11.80 -5.12 0.75
C ALA A 65 -11.97 -6.53 0.15
N THR A 66 -11.06 -7.46 0.45
CA THR A 66 -11.09 -8.82 -0.10
C THR A 66 -11.87 -9.83 0.74
N LYS A 67 -12.13 -9.57 2.04
CA LYS A 67 -12.77 -10.52 2.96
C LYS A 67 -13.54 -9.79 4.07
N ARG A 68 -14.64 -9.13 3.72
CA ARG A 68 -15.53 -8.54 4.72
C ARG A 68 -16.53 -9.56 5.23
N THR A 69 -16.63 -9.68 6.54
CA THR A 69 -17.68 -10.43 7.23
C THR A 69 -18.67 -9.49 7.91
N VAL A 70 -19.87 -10.02 8.20
CA VAL A 70 -20.88 -9.28 8.97
C VAL A 70 -20.36 -9.14 10.40
N GLY A 71 -20.19 -7.90 10.88
CA GLY A 71 -19.67 -7.61 12.22
C GLY A 71 -18.28 -6.96 12.23
N ASP A 72 -17.55 -6.94 11.11
CA ASP A 72 -16.19 -6.36 11.06
C ASP A 72 -16.14 -4.90 11.48
N GLU A 73 -17.20 -4.13 11.20
CA GLU A 73 -17.27 -2.71 11.57
C GLU A 73 -17.38 -2.50 13.09
N ASP A 74 -18.08 -3.40 13.79
CA ASP A 74 -18.18 -3.36 15.25
C ASP A 74 -16.85 -3.79 15.89
N GLU A 75 -16.19 -4.81 15.34
CA GLU A 75 -14.85 -5.21 15.78
C GLU A 75 -13.82 -4.09 15.56
N MET A 76 -13.85 -3.44 14.39
CA MET A 76 -13.03 -2.26 14.10
C MET A 76 -13.26 -1.13 15.11
N ARG A 77 -14.50 -0.90 15.55
CA ARG A 77 -14.82 0.09 16.57
C ARG A 77 -14.17 -0.25 17.91
N ILE A 78 -14.26 -1.51 18.34
CA ILE A 78 -13.63 -1.97 19.59
C ILE A 78 -12.09 -1.84 19.50
N LEU A 79 -11.51 -2.20 18.36
CA LEU A 79 -10.08 -2.03 18.10
C LEU A 79 -9.67 -0.55 18.16
N TRP A 80 -10.43 0.35 17.54
CA TRP A 80 -10.18 1.79 17.58
C TRP A 80 -10.21 2.35 19.00
N GLN A 81 -11.23 2.01 19.79
CA GLN A 81 -11.32 2.45 21.19
C GLN A 81 -10.17 1.92 22.04
N THR A 82 -9.70 0.71 21.76
CA THR A 82 -8.54 0.13 22.45
C THR A 82 -7.24 0.83 22.02
N PHE A 83 -7.08 1.06 20.73
CA PHE A 83 -5.92 1.73 20.15
C PHE A 83 -5.78 3.16 20.67
N LYS A 84 -6.87 3.93 20.73
CA LYS A 84 -6.89 5.29 21.29
C LYS A 84 -6.30 5.37 22.70
N LYS A 85 -6.55 4.36 23.55
CA LYS A 85 -6.04 4.33 24.94
C LYS A 85 -4.52 4.21 25.04
N CYS A 86 -3.84 3.77 23.98
CA CYS A 86 -2.38 3.70 23.93
C CYS A 86 -1.73 5.09 23.73
N TYR A 87 -2.48 6.07 23.22
CA TYR A 87 -1.96 7.40 22.88
C TYR A 87 -2.38 8.46 23.90
N PRO A 88 -1.60 9.56 24.06
CA PRO A 88 -1.95 10.65 24.96
C PRO A 88 -3.21 11.41 24.55
N ASN A 89 -3.43 11.55 23.24
CA ASN A 89 -4.58 12.25 22.68
C ASN A 89 -5.08 11.54 21.40
N GLU A 90 -6.30 11.87 21.00
CA GLU A 90 -6.94 11.27 19.83
C GLU A 90 -6.27 11.66 18.51
N GLN A 91 -5.77 12.90 18.40
CA GLN A 91 -5.11 13.37 17.18
C GLN A 91 -3.86 12.52 16.84
N MET A 92 -3.03 12.22 17.83
CA MET A 92 -1.88 11.33 17.68
C MET A 92 -2.30 9.91 17.30
N ALA A 93 -3.41 9.41 17.84
CA ALA A 93 -3.96 8.12 17.43
C ALA A 93 -4.42 8.14 15.97
N ILE A 94 -5.03 9.23 15.49
CA ILE A 94 -5.43 9.38 14.08
C ILE A 94 -4.21 9.37 13.16
N GLU A 95 -3.18 10.15 13.49
CA GLU A 95 -1.94 10.19 12.71
C GLU A 95 -1.24 8.83 12.65
N ALA A 96 -1.18 8.12 13.78
CA ALA A 96 -0.64 6.77 13.86
C ALA A 96 -1.46 5.75 13.05
N ALA A 97 -2.80 5.85 13.14
CA ALA A 97 -3.73 5.04 12.36
C ALA A 97 -3.58 5.26 10.85
N GLU A 98 -3.30 6.50 10.43
CA GLU A 98 -3.05 6.83 9.05
C GLU A 98 -1.75 6.24 8.49
N LYS A 99 -0.72 6.14 9.34
CA LYS A 99 0.56 5.48 8.99
C LYS A 99 0.39 3.98 8.81
N ASN A 100 -0.45 3.33 9.63
CA ASN A 100 -0.68 1.89 9.52
C ASN A 100 -2.14 1.49 9.80
N SER A 101 -2.92 1.35 8.73
CA SER A 101 -4.32 0.92 8.84
C SER A 101 -4.51 -0.57 9.16
N ASN A 102 -3.47 -1.39 9.04
CA ASN A 102 -3.56 -2.83 9.33
C ASN A 102 -3.78 -3.11 10.82
N VAL A 103 -3.54 -2.13 11.69
CA VAL A 103 -3.83 -2.25 13.13
C VAL A 103 -5.32 -2.51 13.37
N PHE A 104 -6.19 -2.03 12.49
CA PHE A 104 -7.64 -2.19 12.55
C PHE A 104 -8.16 -3.42 11.80
N ASN A 105 -7.28 -4.28 11.28
CA ASN A 105 -7.72 -5.52 10.66
C ASN A 105 -8.08 -6.55 11.75
N PRO A 106 -9.36 -6.94 11.92
CA PRO A 106 -9.75 -7.85 12.99
C PRO A 106 -9.18 -9.27 12.83
N GLN A 107 -8.78 -9.67 11.62
CA GLN A 107 -8.14 -10.96 11.38
C GLN A 107 -6.69 -11.01 11.89
N LEU A 108 -6.04 -9.85 12.00
CA LEU A 108 -4.64 -9.73 12.43
C LEU A 108 -4.50 -9.28 13.88
N ASN A 109 -5.54 -8.64 14.42
CA ASN A 109 -5.45 -7.97 15.71
C ASN A 109 -6.67 -8.19 16.60
N SER A 110 -6.47 -8.05 17.90
CA SER A 110 -7.52 -8.11 18.90
C SER A 110 -7.28 -7.09 20.01
N PRO A 111 -8.31 -6.66 20.76
CA PRO A 111 -8.14 -5.69 21.85
C PRO A 111 -7.14 -6.13 22.91
N THR A 112 -7.15 -7.42 23.26
CA THR A 112 -6.20 -8.03 24.21
C THR A 112 -4.78 -7.99 23.68
N LYS A 113 -4.60 -8.17 22.37
CA LYS A 113 -3.29 -8.13 21.73
C LYS A 113 -2.71 -6.73 21.72
N ILE A 114 -3.48 -5.71 21.32
CA ILE A 114 -3.04 -4.30 21.33
C ILE A 114 -2.66 -3.86 22.75
N SER A 115 -3.57 -4.10 23.70
CA SER A 115 -3.35 -3.67 25.09
C SER A 115 -2.19 -4.43 25.76
N GLY A 116 -2.08 -5.74 25.54
CA GLY A 116 -0.97 -6.54 26.04
C GLY A 116 0.38 -6.11 25.47
N THR A 117 0.45 -5.84 24.16
CA THR A 117 1.70 -5.42 23.50
C THR A 117 2.12 -4.05 24.00
N PHE A 118 1.17 -3.11 24.17
CA PHE A 118 1.47 -1.81 24.75
C PHE A 118 1.94 -1.91 26.20
N ALA A 119 1.27 -2.70 27.04
CA ALA A 119 1.67 -2.90 28.43
C ALA A 119 3.10 -3.44 28.55
N GLN A 120 3.49 -4.35 27.67
CA GLN A 120 4.84 -4.89 27.64
C GLN A 120 5.89 -3.87 27.18
N LEU A 121 5.56 -3.02 26.20
CA LEU A 121 6.42 -1.88 25.83
C LEU A 121 6.59 -0.92 27.01
N VAL A 122 5.52 -0.63 27.74
CA VAL A 122 5.56 0.22 28.95
C VAL A 122 6.44 -0.41 30.03
N GLN A 123 6.38 -1.73 30.21
CA GLN A 123 7.26 -2.43 31.17
C GLN A 123 8.73 -2.32 30.80
N ARG A 124 9.08 -2.36 29.50
CA ARG A 124 10.46 -2.36 29.00
C ARG A 124 11.08 -0.96 28.88
N PHE A 125 10.32 0.00 28.37
CA PHE A 125 10.81 1.32 27.98
C PHE A 125 10.20 2.46 28.82
N GLY A 126 9.33 2.13 29.78
CA GLY A 126 8.50 3.10 30.48
C GLY A 126 7.39 3.67 29.60
N LYS A 127 6.45 4.39 30.21
CA LYS A 127 5.28 4.93 29.50
C LYS A 127 5.66 5.89 28.36
N LYS A 128 6.62 6.79 28.60
CA LYS A 128 7.09 7.75 27.60
C LYS A 128 7.83 7.06 26.45
N GLY A 129 8.74 6.13 26.75
CA GLY A 129 9.48 5.39 25.72
C GLY A 129 8.58 4.50 24.87
N ALA A 130 7.59 3.85 25.47
CA ALA A 130 6.58 3.09 24.75
C ALA A 130 5.76 3.98 23.80
N GLN A 131 5.34 5.16 24.27
CA GLN A 131 4.61 6.13 23.45
C GLN A 131 5.44 6.64 22.27
N ASP A 132 6.71 6.94 22.48
CA ASP A 132 7.62 7.35 21.41
C ASP A 132 7.79 6.25 20.34
N LEU A 133 7.96 4.98 20.77
CA LEU A 133 8.07 3.84 19.87
C LEU A 133 6.80 3.63 19.01
N ILE A 134 5.61 3.69 19.61
CA ILE A 134 4.35 3.50 18.86
C ILE A 134 4.05 4.68 17.92
N MET A 135 4.53 5.89 18.23
CA MET A 135 4.39 7.07 17.35
C MET A 135 5.29 6.97 16.10
N ARG A 136 6.48 6.40 16.26
CA ARG A 136 7.41 6.11 15.16
C ARG A 136 6.96 4.93 14.32
N ASN A 137 6.55 3.83 14.96
CA ASN A 137 6.08 2.63 14.28
C ASN A 137 4.81 2.05 14.95
N PRO A 138 3.61 2.47 14.53
CA PRO A 138 2.36 1.95 15.09
C PRO A 138 2.11 0.48 14.75
N GLY A 139 2.83 -0.08 13.76
CA GLY A 139 2.75 -1.50 13.40
C GLY A 139 3.24 -2.44 14.49
N ILE A 140 4.03 -1.95 15.45
CA ILE A 140 4.47 -2.76 16.59
C ILE A 140 3.29 -3.29 17.42
N LEU A 141 2.16 -2.58 17.44
CA LEU A 141 0.94 -2.99 18.16
C LEU A 141 0.23 -4.18 17.49
N ILE A 142 0.64 -4.59 16.29
CA ILE A 142 0.18 -5.81 15.61
C ILE A 142 1.03 -7.02 16.03
N CYS A 143 2.19 -6.82 16.66
CA CYS A 143 2.97 -7.93 17.20
C CYS A 143 2.23 -8.59 18.36
N SER A 144 2.43 -9.90 18.54
CA SER A 144 1.93 -10.56 19.75
C SER A 144 2.84 -10.21 20.93
N PRO A 145 2.31 -10.04 22.16
CA PRO A 145 3.13 -9.75 23.33
C PRO A 145 4.22 -10.82 23.52
N ARG A 146 3.82 -12.09 23.40
CA ARG A 146 4.73 -13.25 23.49
C ARG A 146 5.87 -13.24 22.46
N SER A 147 5.64 -12.71 21.26
CA SER A 147 6.70 -12.53 20.26
C SER A 147 7.67 -11.44 20.71
N LEU A 148 7.13 -10.31 21.17
CA LEU A 148 7.90 -9.18 21.66
C LEU A 148 8.74 -9.54 22.90
N GLU A 149 8.29 -10.53 23.70
CA GLU A 149 9.03 -11.00 24.88
C GLU A 149 10.38 -11.62 24.52
N LYS A 150 10.45 -12.25 23.35
CA LYS A 150 11.66 -12.94 22.85
C LYS A 150 12.65 -12.00 22.18
N GLU A 151 12.18 -10.82 21.77
CA GLU A 151 12.99 -9.83 21.07
C GLU A 151 13.82 -9.00 22.04
N THR A 152 15.00 -8.54 21.61
CA THR A 152 15.83 -7.63 22.39
C THR A 152 15.33 -6.19 22.26
N ASN A 153 15.67 -5.34 23.23
CA ASN A 153 15.24 -3.94 23.19
C ASN A 153 15.83 -3.20 21.98
N GLU A 154 17.06 -3.55 21.58
CA GLU A 154 17.74 -3.00 20.43
C GLU A 154 17.08 -3.40 19.10
N SER A 155 16.57 -4.64 18.99
CA SER A 155 15.87 -5.07 17.76
C SER A 155 14.56 -4.30 17.58
N ILE A 156 13.84 -4.07 18.68
CA ILE A 156 12.60 -3.29 18.71
C ILE A 156 12.85 -1.84 18.28
N ILE A 157 13.87 -1.18 18.85
CA ILE A 157 14.23 0.20 18.49
C ILE A 157 14.65 0.28 17.02
N LYS A 158 15.51 -0.62 16.56
CA LYS A 158 15.94 -0.67 15.14
C LYS A 158 14.77 -0.87 14.18
N ALA A 159 13.78 -1.68 14.55
CA ALA A 159 12.57 -1.86 13.75
C ALA A 159 11.73 -0.58 13.67
N ALA A 160 11.69 0.24 14.73
CA ALA A 160 11.04 1.55 14.70
C ALA A 160 11.82 2.55 13.82
N ASP A 161 13.14 2.63 13.98
CA ASP A 161 14.02 3.52 13.21
C ASP A 161 14.01 3.20 11.70
N LEU A 162 13.91 1.91 11.36
CA LEU A 162 13.82 1.47 9.96
C LEU A 162 12.56 2.01 9.30
N ILE A 163 11.40 1.92 9.96
CA ILE A 163 10.14 2.43 9.40
C ILE A 163 10.18 3.95 9.25
N GLU A 164 10.76 4.66 10.22
CA GLU A 164 10.96 6.10 10.12
C GLU A 164 11.87 6.49 8.94
N THR A 165 12.96 5.75 8.75
CA THR A 165 13.88 5.94 7.62
C THR A 165 13.17 5.66 6.28
N LEU A 166 12.37 4.60 6.21
CA LEU A 166 11.58 4.29 5.01
C LEU A 166 10.54 5.38 4.72
N ASP A 167 9.90 5.90 5.77
CA ASP A 167 8.92 6.97 5.66
C ASP A 167 9.55 8.29 5.17
N ALA A 168 10.71 8.66 5.71
CA ALA A 168 11.48 9.82 5.27
C ALA A 168 11.94 9.70 3.81
N ASN A 169 12.26 8.48 3.37
CA ASN A 169 12.73 8.19 2.01
C ASN A 169 11.64 7.71 1.04
N LYS A 170 10.35 7.81 1.40
CA LYS A 170 9.23 7.41 0.54
C LYS A 170 9.32 7.95 -0.89
N PRO A 171 9.62 9.24 -1.14
CA PRO A 171 9.74 9.76 -2.50
C PRO A 171 10.85 9.08 -3.29
N LEU A 172 12.01 8.88 -2.67
CA LEU A 172 13.17 8.23 -3.29
C LEU A 172 12.88 6.75 -3.59
N LEU A 173 12.27 6.02 -2.65
CA LEU A 173 11.89 4.63 -2.86
C LEU A 173 10.84 4.47 -3.97
N ARG A 174 9.85 5.37 -4.03
CA ARG A 174 8.88 5.41 -5.14
C ARG A 174 9.57 5.69 -6.47
N PHE A 175 10.53 6.60 -6.48
CA PHE A 175 11.33 6.90 -7.67
C PHE A 175 12.13 5.67 -8.13
N ILE A 176 12.89 5.03 -7.24
CA ILE A 176 13.69 3.83 -7.54
C ILE A 176 12.80 2.67 -8.01
N ALA A 177 11.66 2.45 -7.35
CA ALA A 177 10.73 1.40 -7.74
C ALA A 177 10.15 1.66 -9.14
N ARG A 178 9.79 2.92 -9.45
CA ARG A 178 9.30 3.32 -10.78
C ARG A 178 10.37 3.18 -11.86
N THR A 179 11.59 3.64 -11.61
CA THR A 179 12.70 3.56 -12.58
C THR A 179 13.11 2.11 -12.82
N THR A 180 13.21 1.29 -11.78
CA THR A 180 13.52 -0.14 -11.90
C THR A 180 12.42 -0.90 -12.64
N GLY A 181 11.15 -0.61 -12.34
CA GLY A 181 10.01 -1.19 -13.04
C GLY A 181 10.00 -0.83 -14.52
N LEU A 182 10.26 0.43 -14.85
CA LEU A 182 10.38 0.88 -16.24
C LEU A 182 11.53 0.17 -16.96
N PHE A 183 12.70 0.09 -16.33
CA PHE A 183 13.86 -0.58 -16.91
C PHE A 183 13.56 -2.04 -17.23
N LEU A 184 12.88 -2.75 -16.31
CA LEU A 184 12.47 -4.14 -16.53
C LEU A 184 11.52 -4.27 -17.73
N ILE A 185 10.55 -3.36 -17.86
CA ILE A 185 9.62 -3.34 -19.01
C ILE A 185 10.38 -3.11 -20.32
N VAL A 186 11.32 -2.16 -20.34
CA VAL A 186 12.16 -1.87 -21.49
C VAL A 186 13.02 -3.09 -21.87
N ALA A 187 13.65 -3.75 -20.90
CA ALA A 187 14.48 -4.92 -21.13
C ALA A 187 13.68 -6.12 -21.68
N ILE A 188 12.49 -6.38 -21.13
CA ILE A 188 11.59 -7.43 -21.63
C ILE A 188 11.14 -7.12 -23.07
N THR A 189 10.76 -5.86 -23.32
CA THR A 189 10.33 -5.42 -24.66
C THR A 189 11.48 -5.53 -25.66
N TYR A 190 12.69 -5.13 -25.29
CA TYR A 190 13.91 -5.31 -26.07
C TYR A 190 14.12 -6.79 -26.42
N GLY A 191 14.05 -7.68 -25.42
CA GLY A 191 14.22 -9.11 -25.63
C GLY A 191 13.18 -9.72 -26.59
N ILE A 192 11.92 -9.26 -26.53
CA ILE A 192 10.87 -9.69 -27.45
C ILE A 192 11.12 -9.15 -28.87
N ILE A 193 11.46 -7.87 -29.02
CA ILE A 193 11.69 -7.28 -30.34
C ILE A 193 12.95 -7.86 -30.98
N ALA A 194 14.06 -7.96 -30.26
CA ALA A 194 15.32 -8.50 -30.77
C ALA A 194 15.19 -9.94 -31.29
N LYS A 195 14.36 -10.78 -30.64
CA LYS A 195 14.08 -12.15 -31.11
C LYS A 195 13.23 -12.21 -32.39
N ASN A 196 12.48 -11.16 -32.70
CA ASN A 196 11.54 -11.12 -33.82
C ASN A 196 11.94 -10.15 -34.94
N ALA A 197 12.95 -9.31 -34.72
CA ALA A 197 13.43 -8.33 -35.69
C ALA A 197 14.32 -9.01 -36.74
N GLY A 198 14.20 -8.58 -38.00
CA GLY A 198 15.18 -8.92 -39.05
C GLY A 198 16.53 -8.23 -38.79
N PRO A 199 17.61 -8.69 -39.46
CA PRO A 199 18.98 -8.23 -39.19
C PRO A 199 19.21 -6.72 -39.39
N ASP A 200 18.32 -6.03 -40.10
CA ASP A 200 18.50 -4.63 -40.49
C ASP A 200 17.79 -3.61 -39.57
N VAL A 201 17.15 -4.05 -38.49
CA VAL A 201 16.42 -3.14 -37.58
C VAL A 201 17.30 -2.79 -36.39
N ASP A 202 17.63 -1.50 -36.24
CA ASP A 202 18.23 -0.98 -35.01
C ASP A 202 17.17 -0.88 -33.90
N VAL A 203 17.06 -1.97 -33.15
CA VAL A 203 16.13 -2.11 -32.02
C VAL A 203 16.46 -1.12 -30.89
N GLY A 204 17.73 -0.69 -30.78
CA GLY A 204 18.18 0.26 -29.77
C GLY A 204 17.58 1.64 -29.97
N GLN A 205 17.68 2.18 -31.19
CA GLN A 205 17.13 3.48 -31.55
C GLN A 205 15.60 3.52 -31.38
N LEU A 206 14.90 2.45 -31.81
CA LEU A 206 13.44 2.37 -31.74
C LEU A 206 12.88 2.35 -30.31
N ILE A 207 13.63 1.76 -29.38
CA ILE A 207 13.27 1.72 -27.96
C ILE A 207 13.61 3.05 -27.28
N PHE A 208 14.74 3.65 -27.63
CA PHE A 208 15.15 4.95 -27.11
C PHE A 208 14.10 6.02 -27.45
N ASP A 209 13.72 6.14 -28.73
CA ASP A 209 12.76 7.15 -29.19
C ASP A 209 11.37 6.98 -28.55
N ARG A 210 10.95 5.73 -28.31
CA ARG A 210 9.60 5.43 -27.83
C ARG A 210 9.44 5.49 -26.31
N TYR A 211 10.46 5.06 -25.57
CA TYR A 211 10.38 4.94 -24.12
C TYR A 211 11.15 6.04 -23.39
N VAL A 212 12.34 6.42 -23.87
CA VAL A 212 13.18 7.40 -23.17
C VAL A 212 12.67 8.82 -23.39
N GLY A 213 12.26 9.16 -24.63
CA GLY A 213 11.69 10.48 -24.93
C GLY A 213 10.45 10.79 -24.09
N THR A 214 9.49 9.86 -24.06
CA THR A 214 8.24 9.98 -23.30
C THR A 214 8.48 10.03 -21.78
N TYR A 215 9.48 9.29 -21.28
CA TYR A 215 9.80 9.27 -19.85
C TYR A 215 10.47 10.57 -19.39
N MET A 216 11.35 11.15 -20.20
CA MET A 216 11.98 12.44 -19.90
C MET A 216 10.98 13.60 -19.92
N GLU A 217 9.88 13.49 -20.66
CA GLU A 217 8.78 14.44 -20.62
C GLU A 217 7.93 14.28 -19.34
N TYR A 218 7.75 13.05 -18.86
CA TYR A 218 7.02 12.75 -17.63
C TYR A 218 7.78 13.12 -16.34
N LEU A 219 9.10 13.29 -16.42
CA LEU A 219 9.95 13.71 -15.31
C LEU A 219 10.08 15.24 -15.17
N LYS A 220 9.53 16.02 -16.11
CA LYS A 220 9.45 17.49 -16.04
C LYS A 220 8.17 17.91 -15.32
#